data_AF-A0A7G7SR63-F1
#
_entry.id   AF-A0A7G7SR63-F1
#
_cell.length_a   1.000
_cell.length_b   1.000
_cell.length_c   1.000
_cell.angle_alpha   90.00
_cell.angle_beta   90.00
_cell.angle_gamma   90.00
#
_symmetry.space_group_name_H-M   'P 1'
#
loop_
_entity.id
_entity.type
_entity.pdbx_description
1 polymer ?
#
loop_
_entity_poly.entity_id
_entity_poly.type
_entity_poly.pdbx_seq_one_letter_code
_entity_poly.pdbx_strand_id
1 'polypeptide(L)'
;MPTTTACPDPASPLRYPSGYPPTSARERFFIGVRWLGPDLSFFGRLRAQQKARSAALLDLWGGGARQRAARVIGAILARRLRWPGPCFLPEDAFAVVCGGPRFGTLDIDYDVEDAIGEIEEQLGIAMPACFWEGTATQTLGEVVDALLAAGALHGEACTPHASG
;
A
#
# COMPACT_ATOMS: atom_id res chain seq x y z
N MET A 1 -1.37 -33.64 -13.29
CA MET A 1 -2.60 -32.93 -12.89
C MET A 1 -2.32 -31.45 -13.00
N PRO A 2 -2.83 -30.74 -14.03
CA PRO A 2 -2.69 -29.29 -14.08
C PRO A 2 -3.57 -28.70 -12.97
N THR A 3 -2.96 -28.06 -11.99
CA THR A 3 -3.67 -27.27 -10.97
C THR A 3 -4.33 -26.09 -11.68
N THR A 4 -5.65 -26.15 -11.81
CA THR A 4 -6.48 -24.98 -12.14
C THR A 4 -6.05 -23.85 -11.22
N THR A 5 -5.34 -22.87 -11.77
CA THR A 5 -4.93 -21.68 -11.02
C THR A 5 -6.21 -20.89 -10.80
N ALA A 6 -6.84 -21.10 -9.64
CA ALA A 6 -7.98 -20.31 -9.21
C ALA A 6 -7.59 -18.83 -9.32
N CYS A 7 -8.46 -18.02 -9.94
CA CYS A 7 -8.28 -16.58 -9.93
C CYS A 7 -8.17 -16.11 -8.47
N PRO A 8 -7.16 -15.28 -8.14
CA PRO A 8 -7.02 -14.79 -6.78
C PRO A 8 -8.26 -13.98 -6.41
N ASP A 9 -8.81 -14.25 -5.24
CA ASP A 9 -9.99 -13.56 -4.72
C ASP A 9 -9.69 -12.05 -4.54
N PRO A 10 -10.41 -11.15 -5.24
CA PRO A 10 -10.17 -9.71 -5.13
C PRO A 10 -10.47 -9.16 -3.72
N ALA A 11 -11.33 -9.83 -2.95
CA ALA A 11 -11.67 -9.43 -1.58
C ALA A 11 -10.65 -9.90 -0.52
N SER A 12 -9.69 -10.75 -0.92
CA SER A 12 -8.61 -11.15 -0.03
C SER A 12 -7.57 -10.02 0.11
N PRO A 13 -6.91 -9.88 1.28
CA PRO A 13 -5.84 -8.89 1.46
C PRO A 13 -4.58 -9.19 0.64
N LEU A 14 -3.87 -8.16 0.21
CA LEU A 14 -2.55 -8.26 -0.41
C LEU A 14 -1.51 -8.58 0.67
N ARG A 15 -0.84 -9.72 0.52
CA ARG A 15 0.22 -10.20 1.43
C ARG A 15 1.36 -10.83 0.65
N TYR A 16 2.59 -10.64 1.12
CA TYR A 16 3.71 -11.46 0.68
C TYR A 16 3.61 -12.87 1.28
N PRO A 17 4.14 -13.90 0.60
CA PRO A 17 4.25 -15.23 1.18
C PRO A 17 5.16 -15.21 2.41
N SER A 18 4.94 -16.13 3.35
CA SER A 18 5.60 -16.18 4.68
C SER A 18 7.14 -16.39 4.67
N GLY A 19 7.77 -16.43 3.50
CA GLY A 19 9.22 -16.50 3.31
C GLY A 19 9.80 -15.31 2.54
N TYR A 20 9.03 -14.24 2.34
CA TYR A 20 9.45 -13.04 1.63
C TYR A 20 9.29 -11.78 2.50
N PRO A 21 10.27 -10.85 2.52
CA PRO A 21 11.56 -10.94 1.86
C PRO A 21 12.44 -12.01 2.54
N PRO A 22 13.32 -12.68 1.78
CA PRO A 22 14.18 -13.69 2.37
C PRO A 22 15.09 -13.11 3.45
N THR A 23 15.13 -13.78 4.60
CA THR A 23 15.81 -13.28 5.80
C THR A 23 17.29 -13.66 5.81
N SER A 24 17.73 -14.66 5.05
CA SER A 24 19.13 -15.10 5.01
C SER A 24 19.96 -14.42 3.92
N ALA A 25 21.25 -14.18 4.20
CA ALA A 25 22.18 -13.54 3.23
C ALA A 25 22.31 -14.31 1.90
N ARG A 26 22.16 -15.64 1.95
CA ARG A 26 22.20 -16.51 0.76
C ARG A 26 20.94 -16.38 -0.09
N GLU A 27 19.76 -16.29 0.52
CA GLU A 27 18.52 -16.08 -0.22
C GLU A 27 18.41 -14.63 -0.74
N ARG A 28 18.96 -13.65 -0.02
CA ARG A 28 19.13 -12.26 -0.50
C ARG A 28 20.02 -12.19 -1.73
N PHE A 29 21.07 -13.02 -1.82
CA PHE A 29 21.94 -13.11 -3.01
C PHE A 29 21.17 -13.60 -4.25
N PHE A 30 20.13 -14.42 -4.09
CA PHE A 30 19.31 -14.93 -5.19
C PHE A 30 18.11 -14.03 -5.57
N ILE A 31 17.94 -12.88 -4.90
CA ILE A 31 17.02 -11.80 -5.33
C ILE A 31 17.40 -11.31 -6.76
N GLY A 32 18.61 -11.57 -7.27
CA GLY A 32 19.00 -11.22 -8.64
C GLY A 32 19.05 -12.36 -9.68
N VAL A 33 18.85 -13.63 -9.30
CA VAL A 33 19.14 -14.78 -10.19
C VAL A 33 17.85 -15.52 -10.56
N ARG A 34 17.42 -15.30 -11.81
CA ARG A 34 16.14 -15.70 -12.42
C ARG A 34 15.79 -17.20 -12.40
N TRP A 35 16.68 -18.08 -11.91
CA TRP A 35 16.48 -19.53 -11.86
C TRP A 35 16.64 -20.16 -10.44
N LEU A 36 17.09 -19.39 -9.45
CA LEU A 36 17.25 -19.85 -8.04
C LEU A 36 16.64 -18.88 -7.01
N GLY A 37 16.00 -17.79 -7.44
CA GLY A 37 15.32 -16.84 -6.57
C GLY A 37 13.94 -17.33 -6.07
N PRO A 38 13.44 -16.79 -4.94
CA PRO A 38 12.10 -17.10 -4.44
C PRO A 38 11.05 -16.87 -5.52
N ASP A 39 9.98 -17.67 -5.54
CA ASP A 39 8.94 -17.69 -6.58
C ASP A 39 8.37 -16.29 -6.89
N LEU A 40 8.94 -15.59 -7.87
CA LEU A 40 8.51 -14.23 -8.26
C LEU A 40 7.13 -14.22 -8.94
N SER A 41 6.52 -15.39 -9.18
CA SER A 41 5.15 -15.47 -9.73
C SER A 41 4.11 -14.86 -8.78
N PHE A 42 4.40 -14.72 -7.48
CA PHE A 42 3.47 -14.06 -6.55
C PHE A 42 3.23 -12.59 -6.92
N PHE A 43 4.18 -11.89 -7.54
CA PHE A 43 3.94 -10.53 -8.06
C PHE A 43 2.88 -10.52 -9.18
N GLY A 44 2.91 -11.54 -10.06
CA GLY A 44 1.87 -11.76 -11.05
C GLY A 44 0.49 -11.99 -10.42
N ARG A 45 0.43 -12.74 -9.32
CA ARG A 45 -0.79 -12.96 -8.54
C ARG A 45 -1.30 -11.68 -7.86
N LEU A 46 -0.43 -10.93 -7.18
CA LEU A 46 -0.77 -9.63 -6.58
C LEU A 46 -1.33 -8.66 -7.62
N ARG A 47 -0.69 -8.60 -8.80
CA ARG A 47 -1.14 -7.77 -9.92
C ARG A 47 -2.52 -8.21 -10.43
N ALA A 48 -2.74 -9.51 -10.61
CA ALA A 48 -4.02 -10.05 -11.07
C ALA A 48 -5.14 -9.78 -10.06
N GLN A 49 -4.86 -10.00 -8.77
CA GLN A 49 -5.78 -9.72 -7.67
C GLN A 49 -6.17 -8.24 -7.64
N GLN A 50 -5.19 -7.34 -7.68
CA GLN A 50 -5.47 -5.90 -7.69
C GLN A 50 -6.24 -5.45 -8.93
N LYS A 51 -5.96 -6.03 -10.10
CA LYS A 51 -6.70 -5.74 -11.33
C LYS A 51 -8.16 -6.20 -11.24
N ALA A 52 -8.44 -7.28 -10.50
CA ALA A 52 -9.78 -7.80 -10.30
C ALA A 52 -10.60 -7.01 -9.26
N ARG A 53 -9.97 -6.10 -8.49
CA ARG A 53 -10.66 -5.26 -7.53
C ARG A 53 -11.51 -4.20 -8.22
N SER A 54 -12.68 -3.95 -7.65
CA SER A 54 -13.64 -2.97 -8.15
C SER A 54 -13.93 -1.91 -7.07
N ALA A 55 -14.57 -0.82 -7.49
CA ALA A 55 -14.96 0.25 -6.59
C ALA A 55 -15.92 -0.19 -5.46
N ALA A 56 -16.64 -1.31 -5.63
CA ALA A 56 -17.51 -1.86 -4.58
C ALA A 56 -16.71 -2.27 -3.32
N LEU A 57 -15.44 -2.67 -3.47
CA LEU A 57 -14.60 -2.99 -2.33
C LEU A 57 -14.22 -1.76 -1.49
N LEU A 58 -14.44 -0.55 -2.01
CA LEU A 58 -14.25 0.66 -1.21
C LEU A 58 -15.28 0.78 -0.08
N ASP A 59 -16.37 0.02 -0.10
CA ASP A 59 -17.38 0.04 0.97
C ASP A 59 -16.86 -0.59 2.26
N LEU A 60 -15.83 -1.45 2.17
CA LEU A 60 -15.13 -2.02 3.34
C LEU A 60 -14.41 -0.95 4.18
N TRP A 61 -14.21 0.24 3.64
CA TRP A 61 -13.67 1.38 4.38
C TRP A 61 -14.69 2.06 5.31
N GLY A 62 -15.97 1.65 5.28
CA GLY A 62 -17.00 2.17 6.18
C GLY A 62 -17.48 3.60 5.86
N GLY A 63 -17.10 4.15 4.70
CA GLY A 63 -17.54 5.48 4.27
C GLY A 63 -16.73 6.65 4.86
N GLY A 64 -17.32 7.85 4.80
CA GLY A 64 -16.81 9.04 5.48
C GLY A 64 -15.39 9.46 5.08
N ALA A 65 -14.61 9.92 6.06
CA ALA A 65 -13.24 10.40 5.86
C ALA A 65 -12.29 9.26 5.45
N ARG A 66 -12.47 8.06 6.04
CA ARG A 66 -11.65 6.87 5.78
C ARG A 66 -11.72 6.45 4.31
N GLN A 67 -12.93 6.32 3.76
CA GLN A 67 -13.11 5.97 2.34
C GLN A 67 -12.58 7.04 1.38
N ARG A 68 -12.68 8.33 1.74
CA ARG A 68 -12.11 9.43 0.94
C ARG A 68 -10.58 9.37 0.91
N ALA A 69 -9.95 9.23 2.08
CA ALA A 69 -8.50 9.08 2.18
C ALA A 69 -8.01 7.85 1.39
N ALA A 70 -8.69 6.71 1.53
CA ALA A 70 -8.38 5.50 0.78
C ALA A 70 -8.44 5.68 -0.74
N ARG A 71 -9.42 6.44 -1.26
CA ARG A 71 -9.51 6.76 -2.70
C ARG A 71 -8.33 7.61 -3.18
N VAL A 72 -7.97 8.63 -2.40
CA VAL A 72 -6.84 9.53 -2.72
C VAL A 72 -5.53 8.75 -2.71
N ILE A 73 -5.25 8.05 -1.61
CA ILE A 73 -4.04 7.22 -1.44
C ILE A 73 -3.98 6.16 -2.54
N GLY A 74 -5.08 5.45 -2.79
CA GLY A 74 -5.15 4.44 -3.83
C GLY A 74 -4.82 4.96 -5.24
N ALA A 75 -5.28 6.17 -5.58
CA ALA A 75 -4.97 6.80 -6.87
C ALA A 75 -3.47 7.16 -6.99
N ILE A 76 -2.87 7.65 -5.91
CA ILE A 76 -1.43 7.95 -5.85
C ILE A 76 -0.62 6.66 -6.03
N LEU A 77 -0.94 5.62 -5.27
CA LEU A 77 -0.26 4.33 -5.33
C LEU A 77 -0.39 3.66 -6.71
N ALA A 78 -1.57 3.75 -7.35
CA ALA A 78 -1.75 3.24 -8.71
C ALA A 78 -0.86 3.95 -9.73
N ARG A 79 -0.73 5.27 -9.62
CA ARG A 79 0.07 6.08 -10.54
C ARG A 79 1.57 5.95 -10.28
N ARG A 80 2.00 6.13 -9.02
CA ARG A 80 3.41 6.17 -8.59
C ARG A 80 4.03 4.78 -8.54
N LEU A 81 3.33 3.83 -7.93
CA LEU A 81 3.83 2.46 -7.74
C LEU A 81 3.32 1.48 -8.81
N ARG A 82 2.66 2.00 -9.85
CA ARG A 82 2.20 1.25 -11.03
C ARG A 82 1.25 0.10 -10.71
N TRP A 83 0.46 0.21 -9.63
CA TRP A 83 -0.64 -0.72 -9.40
C TRP A 83 -1.68 -0.65 -10.54
N PRO A 84 -2.29 -1.77 -10.94
CA PRO A 84 -3.27 -1.78 -12.03
C PRO A 84 -4.55 -0.98 -11.77
N GLY A 85 -4.84 -0.67 -10.51
CA GLY A 85 -6.03 0.06 -10.12
C GLY A 85 -5.91 0.63 -8.70
N PRO A 86 -6.77 1.62 -8.35
CA PRO A 86 -6.67 2.38 -7.11
C PRO A 86 -7.44 1.76 -5.93
N CYS A 87 -8.07 0.60 -6.10
CA CYS A 87 -8.93 0.01 -5.08
C CYS A 87 -8.12 -0.88 -4.13
N PHE A 88 -7.78 -0.39 -2.95
CA PHE A 88 -7.10 -1.15 -1.90
C PHE A 88 -8.04 -1.46 -0.74
N LEU A 89 -7.72 -2.49 0.02
CA LEU A 89 -8.47 -2.91 1.21
C LEU A 89 -7.83 -2.36 2.48
N PRO A 90 -8.60 -2.11 3.54
CA PRO A 90 -8.05 -1.70 4.82
C PRO A 90 -7.08 -2.75 5.38
N GLU A 91 -7.31 -4.05 5.13
CA GLU A 91 -6.47 -5.14 5.64
C GLU A 91 -5.23 -5.44 4.78
N ASP A 92 -5.03 -4.72 3.67
CA ASP A 92 -3.82 -4.89 2.85
C ASP A 92 -2.58 -4.53 3.65
N ALA A 93 -1.53 -5.36 3.55
CA ALA A 93 -0.27 -5.06 4.23
C ALA A 93 0.41 -3.85 3.58
N PHE A 94 0.72 -2.82 4.36
CA PHE A 94 1.25 -1.55 3.83
C PHE A 94 2.57 -1.75 3.08
N ALA A 95 3.48 -2.57 3.63
CA ALA A 95 4.75 -2.90 2.96
C ALA A 95 4.57 -3.58 1.58
N VAL A 96 3.48 -4.33 1.39
CA VAL A 96 3.17 -4.95 0.09
C VAL A 96 2.67 -3.90 -0.88
N VAL A 97 1.78 -3.02 -0.41
CA VAL A 97 1.23 -1.92 -1.18
C VAL A 97 2.34 -0.96 -1.65
N CYS A 98 3.28 -0.60 -0.77
CA CYS A 98 4.44 0.24 -1.11
C CYS A 98 5.46 -0.47 -2.01
N GLY A 99 5.60 -1.79 -1.91
CA GLY A 99 6.51 -2.56 -2.75
C GLY A 99 6.05 -2.72 -4.20
N GLY A 100 4.78 -2.46 -4.50
CA GLY A 100 4.23 -2.49 -5.85
C GLY A 100 4.03 -3.91 -6.43
N PRO A 101 3.41 -4.02 -7.62
CA PRO A 101 3.05 -5.29 -8.24
C PRO A 101 4.18 -5.93 -9.07
N ARG A 102 5.42 -5.42 -9.03
CA ARG A 102 6.54 -6.00 -9.78
C ARG A 102 7.82 -6.00 -8.97
N PHE A 103 8.58 -7.07 -9.15
CA PHE A 103 9.94 -7.16 -8.71
C PHE A 103 10.83 -6.23 -9.54
N GLY A 104 11.55 -5.32 -8.89
CA GLY A 104 12.45 -4.37 -9.54
C GLY A 104 13.62 -5.07 -10.20
N THR A 105 13.49 -5.40 -11.49
CA THR A 105 14.61 -5.78 -12.35
C THR A 105 14.75 -4.71 -13.42
N LEU A 106 15.73 -3.82 -13.21
CA LEU A 106 16.23 -2.80 -14.14
C LEU A 106 15.26 -1.62 -14.43
N ASP A 107 15.71 -0.42 -14.08
CA ASP A 107 15.19 0.91 -14.51
C ASP A 107 13.80 1.38 -14.03
N ILE A 108 13.28 0.87 -12.91
CA ILE A 108 12.10 1.47 -12.27
C ILE A 108 12.39 1.69 -10.80
N ASP A 109 12.94 2.87 -10.49
CA ASP A 109 12.86 3.39 -9.13
C ASP A 109 11.38 3.65 -8.85
N TYR A 110 10.80 2.81 -7.98
CA TYR A 110 9.52 3.14 -7.40
C TYR A 110 9.78 4.24 -6.39
N ASP A 111 9.37 5.47 -6.71
CA ASP A 111 9.48 6.59 -5.78
C ASP A 111 8.41 6.46 -4.69
N VAL A 112 8.67 5.57 -3.74
CA VAL A 112 7.88 5.44 -2.51
C VAL A 112 7.92 6.75 -1.73
N GLU A 113 9.06 7.44 -1.75
CA GLU A 113 9.22 8.77 -1.14
C GLU A 113 8.33 9.82 -1.83
N ASP A 114 8.29 9.87 -3.17
CA ASP A 114 7.35 10.75 -3.88
C ASP A 114 5.89 10.40 -3.59
N ALA A 115 5.57 9.10 -3.52
CA ALA A 115 4.21 8.67 -3.20
C ALA A 115 3.79 9.11 -1.79
N ILE A 116 4.70 8.99 -0.82
CA ILE A 116 4.50 9.47 0.55
C ILE A 116 4.32 10.99 0.57
N GLY A 117 5.24 11.74 -0.06
CA GLY A 117 5.16 13.20 -0.11
C GLY A 117 3.86 13.69 -0.76
N GLU A 118 3.41 13.02 -1.83
CA GLU A 118 2.15 13.35 -2.48
C GLU A 118 0.92 12.97 -1.64
N ILE A 119 0.98 11.89 -0.83
CA ILE A 119 -0.09 11.56 0.13
C ILE A 119 -0.19 12.63 1.21
N GLU A 120 0.95 13.04 1.77
CA GLU A 120 1.04 14.12 2.76
C GLU A 120 0.48 15.44 2.23
N GLU A 121 0.90 15.83 1.02
CA GLU A 121 0.41 17.03 0.33
C GLU A 121 -1.11 16.97 0.10
N GLN A 122 -1.64 15.87 -0.44
CA GLN A 122 -3.06 15.74 -0.75
C GLN A 122 -3.96 15.67 0.49
N LEU A 123 -3.42 15.17 1.62
CA LEU A 123 -4.13 15.11 2.88
C LEU A 123 -3.89 16.35 3.76
N GLY A 124 -2.98 17.24 3.38
CA GLY A 124 -2.63 18.44 4.14
C GLY A 124 -1.98 18.13 5.49
N ILE A 125 -1.21 17.04 5.55
CA ILE A 125 -0.54 16.56 6.77
C ILE A 125 0.96 16.44 6.53
N ALA A 126 1.74 16.43 7.60
CA ALA A 126 3.15 16.09 7.55
C ALA A 126 3.46 15.11 8.67
N MET A 127 3.94 13.92 8.33
CA MET A 127 4.29 12.90 9.30
C MET A 127 5.81 12.84 9.48
N PRO A 128 6.32 12.54 10.68
CA PRO A 128 7.74 12.38 10.89
C PRO A 128 8.26 11.12 10.17
N ALA A 129 9.53 11.11 9.74
CA ALA A 129 10.13 9.95 9.06
C ALA A 129 10.01 8.64 9.88
N CYS A 130 10.14 8.73 11.21
CA CYS A 130 10.00 7.58 12.11
C CYS A 130 8.60 6.95 12.09
N PHE A 131 7.55 7.70 11.74
CA PHE A 131 6.22 7.15 11.52
C PHE A 131 6.26 6.20 10.33
N TRP A 132 6.78 6.67 9.19
CA TRP A 132 6.85 5.90 7.95
C TRP A 132 7.72 4.64 8.08
N GLU A 133 8.87 4.74 8.78
CA GLU A 133 9.72 3.58 9.11
C GLU A 133 8.97 2.51 9.92
N GLY A 134 8.06 2.94 10.81
CA GLY A 134 7.24 2.05 11.65
C GLY A 134 6.03 1.41 10.96
N THR A 135 5.71 1.80 9.72
CA THR A 135 4.51 1.31 9.01
C THR A 135 4.69 -0.07 8.35
N ALA A 136 5.91 -0.63 8.33
CA ALA A 136 6.20 -1.86 7.59
C ALA A 136 5.35 -3.07 8.02
N THR A 137 4.94 -3.12 9.29
CA THR A 137 4.10 -4.19 9.85
C THR A 137 2.62 -3.85 9.90
N GLN A 138 2.25 -2.62 9.53
CA GLN A 138 0.88 -2.13 9.60
C GLN A 138 0.08 -2.50 8.35
N THR A 139 -1.22 -2.52 8.54
CA THR A 139 -2.20 -2.56 7.46
C THR A 139 -2.42 -1.15 6.88
N LEU A 140 -2.91 -1.07 5.65
CA LEU A 140 -3.22 0.21 5.03
C LEU A 140 -4.31 0.96 5.81
N GLY A 141 -5.27 0.24 6.41
CA GLY A 141 -6.31 0.82 7.26
C GLY A 141 -5.74 1.50 8.50
N GLU A 142 -4.80 0.87 9.20
CA GLU A 142 -4.12 1.45 10.37
C GLU A 142 -3.33 2.72 9.99
N VAL A 143 -2.63 2.68 8.84
CA VAL A 143 -1.91 3.86 8.34
C VAL A 143 -2.90 4.99 8.02
N VAL A 144 -3.99 4.72 7.31
CA VAL A 144 -5.03 5.72 7.02
C VAL A 144 -5.60 6.34 8.30
N ASP A 145 -5.89 5.52 9.30
CA ASP A 145 -6.44 6.00 10.56
C ASP A 145 -5.45 6.91 11.30
N ALA A 146 -4.15 6.58 11.28
CA ALA A 146 -3.11 7.41 11.85
C ALA A 146 -2.94 8.76 11.11
N LEU A 147 -3.00 8.75 9.77
CA LEU A 147 -2.95 9.98 8.95
C LEU A 147 -4.14 10.89 9.22
N LEU A 148 -5.34 10.32 9.33
CA LEU A 148 -6.56 11.08 9.66
C LEU A 148 -6.52 11.65 11.08
N ALA A 149 -6.02 10.89 12.05
CA ALA A 149 -5.83 11.37 13.41
C ALA A 149 -4.84 12.55 13.46
N ALA A 150 -3.73 12.45 12.71
CA ALA A 150 -2.78 13.55 12.59
C ALA A 150 -3.41 14.80 11.96
N GLY A 151 -4.19 14.65 10.89
CA GLY A 151 -4.89 15.78 10.26
C GLY A 151 -5.93 16.44 11.17
N ALA A 152 -6.64 15.65 11.99
CA ALA A 152 -7.61 16.18 12.95
C ALA A 152 -6.94 17.06 14.02
N LEU A 153 -5.78 16.63 14.54
CA LEU A 153 -5.01 17.40 15.53
C LEU A 153 -4.51 18.76 14.99
N HIS A 154 -4.22 18.85 13.69
CA HIS A 154 -3.83 20.11 13.06
C HIS A 154 -5.02 21.05 12.78
N GLY A 155 -6.24 20.49 12.64
CA GLY A 155 -7.47 21.25 12.43
C GLY A 155 -8.03 21.93 13.69
N GLU A 156 -7.77 21.39 14.89
CA GLU A 156 -8.26 21.96 16.15
C GLU A 156 -7.47 23.19 16.63
N ALA A 157 -6.27 23.43 16.11
CA ALA A 157 -5.43 24.58 16.49
C ALA A 157 -5.91 25.94 15.94
N CYS A 158 -6.99 25.97 15.14
CA CYS A 158 -7.49 27.19 14.50
C CYS A 158 -8.96 27.51 14.86
N THR A 159 -9.30 27.50 16.14
CA THR A 159 -10.47 28.26 16.62
C THR A 159 -10.01 29.54 17.31
N PRO A 160 -10.05 30.71 16.64
CA PRO A 160 -10.00 31.96 17.37
C PRO A 160 -11.26 32.03 18.23
N HIS A 161 -11.06 31.91 19.54
CA HIS A 161 -12.07 32.23 20.54
C HIS A 161 -12.49 33.69 20.29
N ALA A 162 -13.62 33.87 19.61
CA ALA A 162 -14.23 35.18 19.43
C ALA A 162 -14.79 35.60 20.78
N SER A 163 -14.08 36.49 21.47
CA SER A 163 -14.62 37.26 22.58
C SER A 163 -15.47 38.39 22.01
N GLY A 164 -16.76 38.36 22.31
CA GLY A 164 -17.71 39.46 22.11
C GLY A 164 -18.73 39.44 23.23
#